data_AF-A0A326RM02-F1
#
_entry.id   AF-A0A326RM02-F1
#
_cell.length_a   1.000
_cell.length_b   1.000
_cell.length_c   1.000
_cell.angle_alpha   90.00
_cell.angle_beta   90.00
_cell.angle_gamma   90.00
#
_symmetry.space_group_name_H-M   'P 1'
#
loop_
_entity.id
_entity.type
_entity.pdbx_description
1 polymer ?
#
loop_
_entity_poly.entity_id
_entity_poly.type
_entity_poly.pdbx_seq_one_letter_code
_entity_poly.pdbx_strand_id
1 'polypeptide(L)' 'MDIEIKKSLIAAILQTENEEILEAIKNLLKIEDQADFWDQLSLEDQEAINEGIRQLDEGKSVSYEEAKDLIKTRFGF' A
#
# COMPACT_ATOMS: atom_id res chain seq x y z
N MET A 1 -16.48 27.38 -8.59
CA MET A 1 -17.36 26.23 -8.88
C MET A 1 -18.63 26.42 -8.08
N ASP A 2 -19.78 26.38 -8.75
CA ASP A 2 -21.08 26.69 -8.16
C ASP A 2 -21.45 25.67 -7.06
N ILE A 3 -21.90 26.16 -5.90
CA ILE A 3 -22.29 25.33 -4.76
C ILE A 3 -23.51 24.47 -5.08
N GLU A 4 -24.40 24.93 -5.95
CA GLU A 4 -25.61 24.20 -6.34
C GLU A 4 -25.26 22.98 -7.20
N ILE A 5 -24.25 23.09 -8.06
CA ILE A 5 -23.73 21.96 -8.84
C ILE A 5 -23.19 20.87 -7.91
N LYS A 6 -22.43 21.25 -6.87
CA LYS A 6 -21.90 20.29 -5.89
C LYS A 6 -23.02 19.56 -5.14
N LYS A 7 -24.05 20.27 -4.69
CA LYS A 7 -25.21 19.67 -4.00
C LYS A 7 -25.95 18.67 -4.90
N SER A 8 -26.14 19.03 -6.17
CA SER A 8 -26.80 18.15 -7.14
C SER A 8 -26.00 16.86 -7.38
N LEU A 9 -24.67 16.94 -7.50
CA LEU A 9 -23.81 15.77 -7.63
C LEU A 9 -23.86 14.86 -6.40
N ILE A 10 -23.78 15.43 -5.20
CA ILE A 10 -23.89 14.66 -3.94
C ILE A 10 -25.25 13.94 -3.86
N ALA A 11 -26.34 14.65 -4.17
CA ALA A 11 -27.68 14.06 -4.16
C ALA A 11 -27.81 12.89 -5.14
N ALA A 12 -27.24 13.02 -6.35
CA ALA A 12 -27.24 11.94 -7.33
C ALA A 12 -26.42 10.72 -6.87
N ILE A 13 -25.25 10.95 -6.25
CA ILE A 13 -24.41 9.89 -5.68
C ILE A 13 -25.14 9.14 -4.56
N LEU A 14 -25.85 9.86 -3.67
CA LEU A 14 -26.59 9.25 -2.56
C LEU A 14 -27.80 8.41 -3.01
N GLN A 15 -28.33 8.67 -4.20
CA GLN A 15 -29.52 7.98 -4.73
C GLN A 15 -29.19 6.80 -5.65
N THR A 16 -27.95 6.67 -6.10
CA THR A 16 -27.56 5.57 -6.99
C THR A 16 -27.19 4.33 -6.19
N GLU A 17 -27.76 3.19 -6.59
CA GLU A 17 -27.38 1.85 -6.09
C GLU A 17 -26.46 1.12 -7.09
N ASN A 18 -26.12 1.75 -8.22
CA ASN A 18 -25.24 1.17 -9.22
C ASN A 18 -23.77 1.24 -8.77
N GLU A 19 -23.22 0.09 -8.37
CA GLU A 19 -21.85 -0.04 -7.87
C GLU A 19 -20.78 0.34 -8.91
N GLU A 20 -20.99 0.05 -10.20
CA GLU A 20 -20.03 0.41 -11.26
C GLU A 20 -19.86 1.93 -11.38
N ILE A 21 -20.96 2.67 -11.25
CA ILE A 21 -20.94 4.15 -11.28
C ILE A 21 -20.23 4.69 -10.04
N LEU A 22 -20.50 4.11 -8.86
CA LEU A 22 -19.87 4.54 -7.61
C LEU A 22 -18.36 4.33 -7.65
N GLU A 23 -17.89 3.17 -8.14
CA GLU A 23 -16.46 2.89 -8.30
C GLU A 23 -15.80 3.80 -9.35
N ALA A 24 -16.47 4.08 -10.47
CA ALA A 24 -15.95 5.03 -11.45
C ALA A 24 -15.78 6.44 -10.84
N ILE A 25 -16.73 6.89 -10.01
CA ILE A 25 -16.66 8.19 -9.32
C ILE A 25 -15.53 8.19 -8.28
N LYS A 26 -15.41 7.12 -7.49
CA LYS A 26 -14.35 6.96 -6.48
C LYS A 26 -12.97 7.06 -7.12
N ASN A 27 -12.75 6.37 -8.23
CA ASN A 27 -11.51 6.42 -9.01
C ASN A 27 -11.27 7.81 -9.62
N LEU A 28 -12.30 8.43 -10.23
CA LEU A 28 -12.19 9.76 -10.84
C LEU A 28 -11.80 10.83 -9.82
N LEU A 29 -12.36 10.75 -8.62
CA LEU A 29 -12.12 11.69 -7.52
C LEU A 29 -10.91 11.30 -6.66
N LYS A 30 -10.25 10.16 -6.97
CA LYS A 30 -9.13 9.59 -6.20
C LYS A 30 -9.46 9.51 -4.71
N ILE A 31 -10.66 9.03 -4.41
CA ILE A 31 -11.08 8.76 -3.03
C ILE A 31 -10.41 7.44 -2.65
N GLU A 32 -9.22 7.54 -2.06
CA GLU A 32 -8.50 6.40 -1.53
C GLU A 32 -9.11 5.99 -0.18
N ASP A 33 -9.43 4.70 -0.06
CA ASP A 33 -9.92 4.12 1.19
C ASP A 33 -8.72 3.94 2.13
N GLN A 34 -8.51 4.93 3.00
CA GLN A 34 -7.43 4.97 3.99
C GLN A 34 -6.02 5.09 3.37
N ALA A 35 -5.15 5.76 4.13
CA ALA A 35 -3.72 5.82 3.84
C ALA A 35 -3.21 4.39 3.60
N ASP A 36 -2.51 4.18 2.47
CA ASP A 36 -1.90 2.89 2.13
C ASP A 36 -1.11 2.38 3.35
N PHE A 37 -1.00 1.06 3.54
CA PHE A 37 -0.22 0.52 4.66
C PHE A 37 1.20 1.12 4.67
N TRP A 38 1.73 1.42 3.47
CA TRP A 38 3.00 2.10 3.26
C TRP A 38 3.07 3.46 3.96
N ASP A 39 2.01 4.25 3.85
CA ASP A 39 1.88 5.58 4.46
C ASP A 39 1.71 5.52 5.98
N GLN A 40 1.43 4.33 6.53
CA GLN A 40 1.31 4.08 7.97
C GLN A 40 2.63 3.62 8.61
N LEU A 41 3.65 3.28 7.80
CA LEU A 41 4.96 2.86 8.30
C LEU A 41 5.77 4.05 8.81
N SER A 42 6.60 3.82 9.83
CA SER A 42 7.59 4.81 10.25
C SER A 42 8.63 5.03 9.15
N LEU A 43 9.31 6.19 9.15
CA LEU A 43 10.39 6.45 8.20
C LEU A 43 11.49 5.39 8.30
N GLU A 44 11.79 4.92 9.51
CA GLU A 44 12.79 3.87 9.76
C GLU A 44 12.38 2.54 9.12
N ASP A 45 11.10 2.16 9.22
CA ASP A 45 10.58 0.94 8.60
C ASP A 45 10.59 1.05 7.06
N GLN A 46 10.22 2.21 6.51
CA GLN A 46 10.29 2.44 5.07
C GLN A 46 11.74 2.36 4.56
N GLU A 47 12.70 2.95 5.28
CA GLU A 47 14.12 2.87 4.96
C GLU A 47 14.64 1.43 5.00
N ALA A 48 14.27 0.66 6.04
CA ALA A 48 14.67 -0.74 6.19
C ALA A 48 14.10 -1.63 5.08
N ILE A 49 12.85 -1.42 4.68
CA ILE A 49 12.23 -2.16 3.57
C ILE A 49 12.92 -1.81 2.24
N ASN A 50 13.16 -0.53 1.96
CA ASN A 50 13.86 -0.09 0.75
C ASN A 50 15.30 -0.65 0.68
N GLU A 51 15.99 -0.70 1.82
CA GLU A 51 17.29 -1.36 1.93
C GLU A 51 17.20 -2.84 1.57
N GLY A 52 16.22 -3.56 2.12
CA GLY A 52 15.98 -4.97 1.81
C GLY A 52 15.73 -5.21 0.33
N ILE A 53 14.90 -4.39 -0.32
CA ILE A 53 14.64 -4.46 -1.77
C ILE A 53 15.94 -4.27 -2.56
N ARG A 54 16.74 -3.25 -2.23
CA ARG A 54 18.02 -3.02 -2.90
C ARG A 54 18.99 -4.20 -2.74
N GLN A 55 19.03 -4.80 -1.55
CA GLN A 55 19.83 -5.99 -1.30
C GLN A 55 19.36 -7.18 -2.17
N LEU A 56 18.05 -7.37 -2.32
CA LEU A 56 17.51 -8.41 -3.21
C LEU A 56 17.91 -8.17 -4.67
N ASP A 57 17.81 -6.92 -5.15
CA ASP A 57 18.22 -6.54 -6.52
C ASP A 57 19.71 -6.79 -6.77
N GLU A 58 20.53 -6.61 -5.74
CA GLU A 58 21.98 -6.90 -5.75
C GLU A 58 22.29 -8.40 -5.58
N GLY A 59 21.27 -9.27 -5.47
CA GLY A 59 21.42 -10.71 -5.25
C GLY A 59 21.89 -11.09 -3.84
N LYS A 60 21.82 -10.16 -2.88
CA LYS A 60 22.17 -10.36 -1.46
C LYS A 60 21.02 -11.03 -0.71
N SER A 61 20.59 -12.17 -1.21
CA SER A 61 19.56 -13.02 -0.61
C SER A 61 20.11 -14.42 -0.39
N VAL A 62 19.67 -15.06 0.68
CA VAL A 62 19.88 -16.50 0.91
C VAL A 62 18.53 -17.16 1.13
N SER A 63 18.42 -18.42 0.77
CA SER A 63 17.26 -19.22 1.12
C SER A 63 17.13 -19.40 2.63
N TYR A 64 15.94 -19.75 3.08
CA TYR A 64 15.68 -20.01 4.49
C TYR A 64 16.58 -21.11 5.08
N GLU A 65 16.82 -22.19 4.33
CA GLU A 65 17.70 -23.28 4.79
C GLU A 65 19.15 -22.82 4.89
N GLU A 66 19.65 -22.04 3.93
CA GLU A 66 20.99 -21.44 4.00
C GLU A 66 21.13 -20.50 5.20
N ALA A 67 20.13 -19.65 5.46
CA ALA A 67 20.12 -18.78 6.64
C ALA A 67 20.18 -19.57 7.95
N LYS A 68 19.40 -20.66 8.05
CA LYS A 68 19.37 -21.53 9.22
C LYS A 68 20.71 -22.22 9.46
N ASP A 69 21.35 -22.72 8.41
CA ASP A 69 22.64 -23.38 8.52
C ASP A 69 23.78 -22.39 8.83
N LEU A 70 23.71 -21.16 8.30
CA LEU A 70 24.61 -20.07 8.68
C LEU A 70 24.50 -19.74 10.17
N ILE A 71 23.28 -19.66 10.70
CA ILE A 71 23.03 -19.37 12.13
C ILE A 71 23.59 -20.50 13.01
N LYS A 72 23.31 -21.76 12.68
CA LYS A 72 23.88 -22.91 13.40
C LYS A 72 25.40 -22.89 13.39
N THR A 73 26.01 -22.66 12.22
CA THR A 73 27.47 -22.65 12.06
C THR A 73 28.11 -21.49 12.84
N ARG A 74 27.49 -20.31 12.82
CA ARG A 74 28.05 -19.09 13.43
C ARG A 74 27.90 -19.05 14.95
N PHE A 75 26.81 -19.61 15.48
CA PHE A 75 26.46 -19.47 16.89
C PHE A 75 26.40 -20.79 17.66
N GLY A 76 26.59 -21.94 17.00
CA GLY A 76 26.72 -23.24 17.64
C GLY A 76 25.42 -23.82 18.21
N PHE A 77 24.27 -23.45 17.64
CA PHE A 77 22.96 -24.03 17.97
C PHE A 77 22.78 -25.44 17.41
#